data_AF-A0A142YEF5-F1
#
_entry.id   AF-A0A142YEF5-F1
#
_cell.length_a   1.000
_cell.length_b   1.000
_cell.length_c   1.000
_cell.angle_alpha   90.00
_cell.angle_beta   90.00
_cell.angle_gamma   90.00
#
_symmetry.space_group_name_H-M   'P 1'
#
loop_
_entity.id
_entity.type
_entity.pdbx_description
1 polymer ?
#
loop_
_entity_poly.entity_id
_entity_poly.type
_entity_poly.pdbx_seq_one_letter_code
_entity_poly.pdbx_strand_id
1 'polypeptide(L)'
;MFAAVLIGVRILGTPAVGSIRSRVLTEPTFLSTQPPPRFFWILKRFQENVKPGERVLYEEGGEDVPGSPDPFGGGRFSGLLPWKTGAELIGGPYLRANLKTNFTQFGGDRLFGRQGWDRAFFERYAKVYRPRFLLCWTPHARRFCRDNPDLATILDDDGTLLFARIEGFDGDAIRGSARVEASPGRLVVREMVPDLDGCVVLRYHSVPSLQAQSAVPVDEEYAEEDPVPFIRVRPAAGVSEVTLEMAPPIRVPWSSSR
;
A
#
# COMPACT_ATOMS: atom_id res chain seq x y z
N MET A 1 -48.82 -11.04 -1.41
CA MET A 1 -47.88 -10.36 -0.48
C MET A 1 -46.97 -11.33 0.30
N PHE A 2 -47.47 -12.48 0.77
CA PHE A 2 -46.65 -13.47 1.50
C PHE A 2 -45.52 -14.14 0.67
N ALA A 3 -45.70 -14.32 -0.64
CA ALA A 3 -44.69 -14.96 -1.49
C ALA A 3 -43.42 -14.12 -1.69
N ALA A 4 -43.53 -12.78 -1.71
CA ALA A 4 -42.37 -11.89 -1.88
C ALA A 4 -41.47 -11.85 -0.63
N VAL A 5 -42.06 -11.99 0.56
CA VAL A 5 -41.33 -12.05 1.84
C VAL A 5 -40.53 -13.37 1.95
N LEU A 6 -41.12 -14.49 1.52
CA LEU A 6 -40.44 -15.79 1.50
C LEU A 6 -39.29 -15.85 0.50
N ILE A 7 -39.40 -15.15 -0.64
CA ILE A 7 -38.31 -15.02 -1.61
C ILE A 7 -37.19 -14.12 -1.06
N GLY A 8 -37.53 -13.02 -0.38
CA GLY A 8 -36.55 -12.17 0.30
C GLY A 8 -35.73 -12.90 1.36
N VAL A 9 -36.37 -13.74 2.17
CA VAL A 9 -35.73 -14.56 3.22
C VAL A 9 -34.86 -15.69 2.64
N ARG A 10 -35.16 -16.18 1.43
CA ARG A 10 -34.39 -17.24 0.76
C ARG A 10 -33.19 -16.69 -0.04
N ILE A 11 -33.29 -15.45 -0.54
CA ILE A 11 -32.20 -14.77 -1.27
C ILE A 11 -31.21 -14.11 -0.31
N LEU A 12 -31.66 -13.54 0.81
CA LEU A 12 -30.82 -13.08 1.92
C LEU A 12 -30.45 -14.25 2.86
N GLY A 13 -30.01 -15.35 2.25
CA GLY A 13 -29.75 -16.61 2.90
C GLY A 13 -29.04 -16.46 4.25
N THR A 14 -29.47 -17.32 5.16
CA THR A 14 -28.85 -17.83 6.40
C THR A 14 -27.45 -17.33 6.85
N PRO A 15 -26.38 -17.18 6.04
CA PRO A 15 -25.12 -16.60 6.50
C PRO A 15 -25.23 -15.18 7.11
N ALA A 16 -26.11 -14.31 6.60
CA ALA A 16 -26.23 -12.94 7.12
C ALA A 16 -26.93 -12.92 8.50
N VAL A 17 -28.02 -13.68 8.66
CA VAL A 17 -28.76 -13.76 9.93
C VAL A 17 -27.98 -14.56 10.98
N GLY A 18 -27.25 -15.60 10.57
CA GLY A 18 -26.38 -16.39 11.45
C GLY A 18 -25.19 -15.60 11.98
N SER A 19 -24.52 -14.81 11.13
CA SER A 19 -23.39 -13.96 11.53
C SER A 19 -23.81 -12.74 12.38
N ILE A 20 -25.02 -12.23 12.18
CA ILE A 20 -25.57 -11.16 13.04
C ILE A 20 -25.97 -11.74 14.41
N ARG A 21 -26.67 -12.89 14.46
CA ARG A 21 -26.99 -13.56 15.73
C ARG A 21 -25.74 -13.96 16.51
N SER A 22 -24.70 -14.48 15.85
CA SER A 22 -23.43 -14.84 16.50
C SER A 22 -22.57 -13.64 16.92
N ARG A 23 -22.89 -12.42 16.47
CA ARG A 23 -22.20 -11.20 16.92
C ARG A 23 -22.95 -10.48 18.03
N VAL A 24 -24.27 -10.65 18.11
CA VAL A 24 -25.14 -9.97 19.08
C VAL A 24 -25.41 -10.83 20.32
N LEU A 25 -25.41 -12.17 20.22
CA LEU A 25 -25.78 -13.07 21.31
C LEU A 25 -24.63 -13.89 21.89
N THR A 26 -23.42 -13.76 21.36
CA THR A 26 -22.26 -14.46 21.91
C THR A 26 -21.56 -13.49 22.85
N GLU A 27 -21.53 -13.83 24.15
CA GLU A 27 -20.60 -13.17 25.06
C GLU A 27 -19.20 -13.20 24.41
N PRO A 28 -18.44 -12.09 24.46
CA PRO A 28 -17.09 -12.09 23.92
C PRO A 28 -16.35 -13.28 24.54
N THR A 29 -15.87 -14.17 23.67
CA THR A 29 -15.09 -15.33 24.12
C THR A 29 -13.89 -14.82 24.92
N PHE A 30 -13.37 -15.64 25.83
CA PHE A 30 -12.17 -15.33 26.62
C PHE A 30 -10.98 -14.84 25.76
N LEU A 31 -10.96 -15.17 24.46
CA LEU A 31 -9.96 -14.73 23.47
C LEU A 31 -10.56 -13.85 22.37
N SER A 32 -11.39 -12.87 22.73
CA SER A 32 -11.81 -11.81 21.81
C SER A 32 -10.98 -10.55 22.04
N THR A 33 -10.29 -10.09 20.99
CA THR A 33 -9.66 -8.76 20.97
C THR A 33 -10.31 -7.88 19.92
N GLN A 34 -10.52 -6.61 20.27
CA GLN A 34 -10.99 -5.59 19.33
C GLN A 34 -9.82 -4.68 18.98
N PRO A 35 -9.68 -4.23 17.71
CA PRO A 35 -8.75 -3.16 17.41
C PRO A 35 -9.00 -1.94 18.31
N PRO A 36 -7.96 -1.25 18.78
CA PRO A 36 -8.15 -0.08 19.64
C PRO A 36 -8.84 1.06 18.86
N PRO A 37 -9.47 2.04 19.53
CA PRO A 37 -10.12 3.19 18.89
C PRO A 37 -9.25 3.89 17.84
N ARG A 38 -7.94 3.92 18.10
CA ARG A 38 -6.91 4.43 17.20
C ARG A 38 -6.94 3.79 15.81
N PHE A 39 -7.14 2.48 15.71
CA PHE A 39 -7.27 1.79 14.43
C PHE A 39 -8.46 2.33 13.64
N PHE A 40 -9.61 2.50 14.29
CA PHE A 40 -10.82 2.98 13.64
C PHE A 40 -10.70 4.45 13.20
N TRP A 41 -9.96 5.27 13.93
CA TRP A 41 -9.62 6.63 13.49
C TRP A 41 -8.85 6.60 12.15
N ILE A 42 -7.78 5.78 12.07
CA ILE A 42 -6.97 5.65 10.85
C ILE A 42 -7.81 5.09 9.69
N LEU A 43 -8.54 4.01 9.96
CA LEU A 43 -9.40 3.35 8.98
C LEU A 43 -10.43 4.32 8.40
N LYS A 44 -11.04 5.15 9.24
CA LYS A 44 -12.00 6.16 8.80
C LYS A 44 -11.36 7.14 7.80
N ARG A 45 -10.15 7.64 8.08
CA ARG A 45 -9.45 8.56 7.17
C ARG A 45 -9.10 7.92 5.84
N PHE A 46 -8.70 6.64 5.86
CA PHE A 46 -8.49 5.88 4.64
C PHE A 46 -9.80 5.73 3.85
N GLN A 47 -10.89 5.32 4.49
CA GLN A 47 -12.19 5.14 3.83
C GLN A 47 -12.76 6.44 3.25
N GLU A 48 -12.51 7.57 3.91
CA GLU A 48 -13.01 8.88 3.47
C GLU A 48 -12.18 9.50 2.34
N ASN A 49 -10.88 9.17 2.24
CA ASN A 49 -9.96 9.92 1.39
C ASN A 49 -9.18 9.09 0.38
N VAL A 50 -8.89 7.82 0.68
CA VAL A 50 -7.97 6.96 -0.07
C VAL A 50 -8.75 6.00 -0.94
N LYS A 51 -8.51 6.07 -2.25
CA LYS A 51 -9.05 5.13 -3.23
C LYS A 51 -8.17 3.88 -3.32
N PRO A 52 -8.73 2.72 -3.71
CA PRO A 52 -7.92 1.55 -4.02
C PRO A 52 -6.81 1.88 -5.04
N GLY A 53 -5.58 1.42 -4.78
CA GLY A 53 -4.39 1.69 -5.60
C GLY A 53 -3.72 3.05 -5.32
N GLU A 54 -4.30 3.92 -4.50
CA GLU A 54 -3.58 5.09 -4.00
C GLU A 54 -2.60 4.69 -2.90
N ARG A 55 -1.45 5.37 -2.91
CA ARG A 55 -0.34 5.05 -2.02
C ARG A 55 -0.32 5.95 -0.81
N VAL A 56 -0.12 5.35 0.36
CA VAL A 56 0.02 6.05 1.62
C VAL A 56 1.41 5.78 2.18
N LEU A 57 2.21 6.83 2.35
CA LEU A 57 3.41 6.75 3.16
C LEU A 57 3.00 6.67 4.63
N TYR A 58 3.18 5.48 5.22
CA TYR A 58 2.67 5.14 6.54
C TYR A 58 3.80 5.11 7.55
N GLU A 59 3.79 6.03 8.51
CA GLU A 59 4.76 6.02 9.59
C GLU A 59 4.42 4.94 10.61
N GLU A 60 5.31 3.95 10.73
CA GLU A 60 5.16 2.89 11.72
C GLU A 60 5.52 3.36 13.13
N GLY A 61 4.92 2.68 14.10
CA GLY A 61 5.34 2.75 15.50
C GLY A 61 6.35 1.66 15.85
N GLY A 62 6.68 1.56 17.12
CA GLY A 62 7.60 0.53 17.62
C GLY A 62 9.05 0.95 17.77
N GLU A 63 9.33 2.23 17.56
CA GLU A 63 10.53 2.88 18.04
C GLU A 63 10.12 4.03 18.94
N ASP A 64 10.72 4.10 20.13
CA ASP A 64 10.46 5.17 21.08
C ASP A 64 11.08 6.46 20.57
N VAL A 65 10.27 7.52 20.49
CA VAL A 65 10.74 8.86 20.16
C VAL A 65 10.63 9.72 21.42
N PRO A 66 11.73 10.32 21.92
CA PRO A 66 11.71 11.10 23.15
C PRO A 66 10.59 12.15 23.16
N GLY A 67 9.80 12.16 24.24
CA GLY A 67 8.69 13.10 24.42
C GLY A 67 7.45 12.82 23.58
N SER A 68 7.39 11.70 22.84
CA SER A 68 6.24 11.31 22.02
C SER A 68 5.72 9.92 22.41
N PRO A 69 4.42 9.78 22.76
CA PRO A 69 3.85 8.47 23.06
C PRO A 69 3.72 7.62 21.78
N ASP A 70 3.72 6.29 21.91
CA ASP A 70 3.38 5.39 20.77
C ASP A 70 1.95 5.70 20.29
N PRO A 71 1.79 6.24 19.07
CA PRO A 71 0.48 6.66 18.58
C PRO A 71 -0.47 5.48 18.40
N PHE A 72 0.05 4.25 18.27
CA PHE A 72 -0.72 3.04 17.99
C PHE A 72 -1.04 2.20 19.23
N GLY A 73 -0.55 2.61 20.41
CA GLY A 73 -0.79 1.90 21.67
C GLY A 73 -0.34 0.43 21.63
N GLY A 74 0.83 0.16 21.03
CA GLY A 74 1.36 -1.19 20.82
C GLY A 74 0.81 -1.91 19.59
N GLY A 75 -0.18 -1.35 18.88
CA GLY A 75 -0.73 -1.93 17.65
C GLY A 75 0.17 -1.79 16.42
N ARG A 76 0.01 -2.71 15.46
CA ARG A 76 0.61 -2.64 14.12
C ARG A 76 -0.49 -2.88 13.08
N PHE A 77 -0.91 -1.80 12.41
CA PHE A 77 -2.13 -1.81 11.60
C PHE A 77 -1.87 -1.88 10.09
N SER A 78 -0.63 -1.70 9.65
CA SER A 78 -0.25 -1.69 8.24
C SER A 78 -0.56 -3.00 7.50
N GLY A 79 -0.60 -4.14 8.18
CA GLY A 79 -1.06 -5.39 7.57
C GLY A 79 -2.58 -5.44 7.31
N LEU A 80 -3.37 -4.71 8.09
CA LEU A 80 -4.83 -4.77 8.05
C LEU A 80 -5.45 -3.70 7.16
N LEU A 81 -4.80 -2.53 7.05
CA LEU A 81 -5.30 -1.39 6.26
C LEU A 81 -5.42 -1.68 4.76
N PRO A 82 -4.40 -2.26 4.06
CA PRO A 82 -4.52 -2.63 2.65
C PRO A 82 -5.69 -3.58 2.40
N TRP A 83 -5.86 -4.59 3.27
CA TRP A 83 -6.95 -5.55 3.14
C TRP A 83 -8.34 -4.91 3.30
N LYS A 84 -8.47 -3.90 4.16
CA LYS A 84 -9.73 -3.19 4.40
C LYS A 84 -10.08 -2.12 3.38
N THR A 85 -9.08 -1.55 2.69
CA THR A 85 -9.24 -0.30 1.94
C THR A 85 -8.75 -0.38 0.50
N GLY A 86 -7.92 -1.36 0.16
CA GLY A 86 -7.23 -1.42 -1.14
C GLY A 86 -6.10 -0.40 -1.27
N ALA A 87 -5.75 0.32 -0.21
CA ALA A 87 -4.61 1.24 -0.22
C ALA A 87 -3.29 0.47 -0.34
N GLU A 88 -2.34 1.05 -1.07
CA GLU A 88 -0.97 0.57 -1.15
C GLU A 88 -0.14 1.30 -0.07
N LEU A 89 0.41 0.58 0.90
CA LEU A 89 1.24 1.21 1.93
C LEU A 89 2.71 1.21 1.52
N ILE A 90 3.35 2.37 1.69
CA ILE A 90 4.80 2.52 1.63
C ILE A 90 5.30 2.62 3.08
N GLY A 91 6.23 1.75 3.45
CA GLY A 91 6.66 1.54 4.82
C GLY A 91 6.07 0.28 5.45
N GLY A 92 6.46 -0.03 6.69
CA GLY A 92 5.92 -1.15 7.45
C GLY A 92 6.35 -2.54 7.02
N PRO A 93 5.85 -3.61 7.68
CA PRO A 93 5.17 -3.58 8.97
C PRO A 93 6.14 -3.54 10.17
N TYR A 94 7.45 -3.72 9.94
CA TYR A 94 8.43 -3.86 11.02
C TYR A 94 9.67 -2.99 10.76
N LEU A 95 9.79 -1.89 11.49
CA LEU A 95 10.93 -0.95 11.40
C LEU A 95 12.31 -1.65 11.46
N ARG A 96 12.42 -2.74 12.24
CA ARG A 96 13.68 -3.44 12.52
C ARG A 96 13.88 -4.75 11.76
N ALA A 97 13.12 -5.00 10.70
CA ALA A 97 13.35 -6.20 9.89
C ALA A 97 14.68 -6.10 9.13
N ASN A 98 15.56 -7.09 9.28
CA ASN A 98 16.82 -7.14 8.53
C ASN A 98 16.59 -7.75 7.12
N LEU A 99 15.80 -7.05 6.30
CA LEU A 99 15.47 -7.44 4.93
C LEU A 99 15.86 -6.31 3.99
N LYS A 100 16.34 -6.66 2.79
CA LYS A 100 16.64 -5.69 1.73
C LYS A 100 15.42 -4.81 1.38
N THR A 101 14.24 -5.43 1.37
CA THR A 101 12.93 -4.78 1.18
C THR A 101 12.52 -3.85 2.31
N ASN A 102 13.26 -3.83 3.42
CA ASN A 102 13.05 -2.91 4.54
C ASN A 102 13.62 -1.51 4.26
N PHE A 103 14.16 -1.24 3.06
CA PHE A 103 14.63 0.08 2.67
C PHE A 103 13.55 1.16 2.80
N THR A 104 12.30 0.85 2.42
CA THR A 104 11.18 1.80 2.39
C THR A 104 10.62 2.18 3.77
N GLN A 105 11.29 1.84 4.87
CA GLN A 105 10.78 2.12 6.22
C GLN A 105 10.63 3.61 6.50
N PHE A 106 9.58 3.93 7.25
CA PHE A 106 9.27 5.25 7.75
C PHE A 106 8.80 5.13 9.20
N GLY A 107 9.51 5.78 10.12
CA GLY A 107 9.23 5.76 11.55
C GLY A 107 10.49 5.98 12.38
N GLY A 108 10.32 6.25 13.68
CA GLY A 108 11.46 6.53 14.56
C GLY A 108 12.30 7.74 14.12
N ASP A 109 11.64 8.76 13.57
CA ASP A 109 12.26 9.99 13.04
C ASP A 109 13.10 9.76 11.75
N ARG A 110 12.96 8.58 11.12
CA ARG A 110 13.68 8.19 9.91
C ARG A 110 12.74 8.02 8.74
N LEU A 111 13.20 8.44 7.57
CA LEU A 111 12.59 8.14 6.27
C LEU A 111 13.65 7.48 5.39
N PHE A 112 13.38 6.28 4.90
CA PHE A 112 14.31 5.50 4.07
C PHE A 112 15.69 5.35 4.72
N GLY A 113 15.69 5.07 6.03
CA GLY A 113 16.88 4.92 6.85
C GLY A 113 17.59 6.22 7.25
N ARG A 114 17.22 7.37 6.68
CA ARG A 114 17.84 8.67 6.96
C ARG A 114 17.13 9.41 8.08
N GLN A 115 17.88 9.87 9.07
CA GLN A 115 17.43 10.88 10.06
C GLN A 115 17.64 12.30 9.54
N GLY A 116 16.89 13.27 10.07
CA GLY A 116 17.05 14.68 9.72
C GLY A 116 16.90 14.92 8.21
N TRP A 117 15.96 14.22 7.59
CA TRP A 117 15.65 14.38 6.18
C TRP A 117 14.97 15.74 5.95
N ASP A 118 15.06 16.24 4.73
CA ASP A 118 14.50 17.53 4.34
C ASP A 118 13.54 17.36 3.16
N ARG A 119 12.98 18.48 2.69
CA ARG A 119 12.09 18.51 1.53
C ARG A 119 12.72 17.92 0.28
N ALA A 120 13.97 18.27 -0.03
CA ALA A 120 14.64 17.78 -1.23
C ALA A 120 14.82 16.25 -1.18
N PHE A 121 15.13 15.70 0.00
CA PHE A 121 15.18 14.26 0.22
C PHE A 121 13.80 13.62 0.05
N PHE A 122 12.76 14.18 0.66
CA PHE A 122 11.40 13.67 0.52
C PHE A 122 10.95 13.65 -0.95
N GLU A 123 11.08 14.78 -1.66
CA GLU A 123 10.63 14.90 -3.05
C GLU A 123 11.36 13.94 -3.99
N ARG A 124 12.65 13.68 -3.75
CA ARG A 124 13.45 12.71 -4.53
C ARG A 124 12.80 11.33 -4.51
N TYR A 125 12.45 10.82 -3.34
CA TYR A 125 11.82 9.50 -3.24
C TYR A 125 10.32 9.54 -3.52
N ALA A 126 9.64 10.65 -3.28
CA ALA A 126 8.24 10.79 -3.66
C ALA A 126 8.08 10.71 -5.19
N LYS A 127 9.06 11.19 -5.97
CA LYS A 127 9.16 10.97 -7.42
C LYS A 127 9.36 9.51 -7.84
N VAL A 128 9.69 8.60 -6.93
CA VAL A 128 9.86 7.15 -7.18
C VAL A 128 8.64 6.37 -6.66
N TYR A 129 8.22 6.65 -5.42
CA TYR A 129 7.19 5.88 -4.75
C TYR A 129 5.78 6.42 -4.92
N ARG A 130 5.61 7.68 -5.34
CA ARG A 130 4.31 8.32 -5.55
C ARG A 130 3.38 8.23 -4.33
N PRO A 131 3.78 8.66 -3.12
CA PRO A 131 2.82 8.77 -2.04
C PRO A 131 1.77 9.83 -2.38
N ARG A 132 0.48 9.46 -2.33
CA ARG A 132 -0.63 10.42 -2.43
C ARG A 132 -1.07 10.92 -1.07
N PHE A 133 -0.83 10.12 -0.03
CA PHE A 133 -1.10 10.49 1.35
C PHE A 133 0.09 10.18 2.23
N LEU A 134 0.11 10.84 3.37
CA LEU A 134 1.09 10.64 4.42
C LEU A 134 0.34 10.56 5.75
N LEU A 135 0.57 9.47 6.49
CA LEU A 135 0.15 9.33 7.88
C LEU A 135 1.39 9.35 8.76
N CYS A 136 1.52 10.35 9.62
CA CYS A 136 2.69 10.51 10.49
C CYS A 136 2.33 10.92 11.92
N TRP A 137 3.27 10.71 12.82
CA TRP A 137 3.16 10.99 14.24
C TRP A 137 4.43 11.58 14.85
N THR A 138 5.60 11.38 14.25
CA THR A 138 6.83 11.91 14.85
C THR A 138 6.89 13.44 14.74
N PRO A 139 7.53 14.12 15.71
CA PRO A 139 7.62 15.58 15.70
C PRO A 139 8.22 16.14 14.40
N HIS A 140 9.23 15.48 13.84
CA HIS A 140 9.85 15.91 12.59
C HIS A 140 8.90 15.75 11.40
N ALA A 141 8.27 14.59 11.21
CA ALA A 141 7.36 14.35 10.10
C ALA A 141 6.11 15.25 10.16
N ARG A 142 5.59 15.48 11.37
CA ARG A 142 4.46 16.41 11.59
C ARG A 142 4.86 17.85 11.27
N ARG A 143 6.07 18.27 11.68
CA ARG A 143 6.62 19.60 11.33
C ARG A 143 6.81 19.73 9.83
N PHE A 144 7.38 18.73 9.18
CA PHE A 144 7.57 18.70 7.73
C PHE A 144 6.27 19.00 6.98
N CYS A 145 5.15 18.38 7.38
CA CYS A 145 3.85 18.64 6.74
C CYS A 145 3.37 20.09 6.96
N ARG A 146 3.58 20.65 8.14
CA ARG A 146 3.18 22.04 8.46
C ARG A 146 4.03 23.09 7.76
N ASP A 147 5.33 22.83 7.64
CA ASP A 147 6.30 23.75 7.05
C ASP A 147 6.25 23.74 5.51
N ASN A 148 5.57 22.77 4.90
CA ASN A 148 5.45 22.62 3.44
C ASN A 148 3.97 22.51 2.99
N PRO A 149 3.13 23.54 3.24
CA PRO A 149 1.69 23.47 2.96
C PRO A 149 1.35 23.41 1.46
N ASP A 150 2.28 23.82 0.59
CA ASP A 150 2.18 23.70 -0.87
C ASP A 150 2.35 22.26 -1.36
N LEU A 151 3.02 21.42 -0.57
CA LEU A 151 3.30 20.02 -0.85
C LEU A 151 2.36 19.08 -0.07
N ALA A 152 2.10 19.40 1.20
CA ALA A 152 1.36 18.58 2.14
C ALA A 152 0.13 19.33 2.68
N THR A 153 -1.04 19.02 2.12
CA THR A 153 -2.31 19.55 2.63
C THR A 153 -2.80 18.68 3.79
N ILE A 154 -2.77 19.23 5.01
CA ILE A 154 -3.26 18.53 6.21
C ILE A 154 -4.79 18.36 6.11
N LEU A 155 -5.24 17.11 6.12
CA LEU A 155 -6.66 16.76 6.07
C LEU A 155 -7.23 16.55 7.47
N ASP A 156 -6.43 16.02 8.38
CA ASP A 156 -6.79 15.85 9.79
C ASP A 156 -5.54 15.78 10.69
N ASP A 157 -5.69 16.22 11.93
CA ASP A 157 -4.65 16.19 12.96
C ASP A 157 -5.31 16.10 14.33
N ASP A 158 -5.17 14.95 15.01
CA ASP A 158 -5.75 14.75 16.34
C ASP A 158 -4.78 15.13 17.48
N GLY A 159 -3.67 15.79 17.13
CA GLY A 159 -2.58 16.12 18.04
C GLY A 159 -1.52 15.03 18.17
N THR A 160 -1.86 13.77 17.85
CA THR A 160 -0.96 12.62 17.90
C THR A 160 -0.58 12.16 16.49
N LEU A 161 -1.58 11.82 15.67
CA LEU A 161 -1.44 11.48 14.26
C LEU A 161 -1.85 12.68 13.40
N LEU A 162 -1.15 12.83 12.29
CA LEU A 162 -1.45 13.78 11.23
C LEU A 162 -1.65 12.99 9.94
N PHE A 163 -2.74 13.29 9.25
CA PHE A 163 -3.05 12.74 7.94
C PHE A 163 -3.06 13.86 6.92
N ALA A 164 -2.17 13.77 5.93
CA ALA A 164 -2.01 14.78 4.89
C ALA A 164 -2.15 14.17 3.49
N ARG A 165 -2.67 14.98 2.56
CA ARG A 165 -2.59 14.74 1.13
C ARG A 165 -1.29 15.32 0.59
N ILE A 166 -0.57 14.54 -0.20
CA ILE A 166 0.66 14.94 -0.87
C ILE A 166 0.35 15.24 -2.33
N GLU A 167 0.80 16.39 -2.81
CA GLU A 167 0.60 16.87 -4.18
C GLU A 167 1.89 16.79 -5.00
N GLY A 168 1.75 16.73 -6.33
CA GLY A 168 2.89 16.88 -7.25
C GLY A 168 3.60 15.59 -7.69
N PHE A 169 3.08 14.40 -7.33
CA PHE A 169 3.62 13.11 -7.79
C PHE A 169 2.49 12.24 -8.32
N ASP A 170 2.48 12.01 -9.64
CA ASP A 170 1.46 11.22 -10.33
C ASP A 170 2.10 10.19 -11.30
N GLY A 171 1.25 9.32 -11.86
CA GLY A 171 1.62 8.31 -12.86
C GLY A 171 2.18 7.01 -12.28
N ASP A 172 1.96 5.88 -12.96
CA ASP A 172 2.35 4.56 -12.44
C ASP A 172 3.75 4.09 -12.87
N ALA A 173 4.48 4.95 -13.59
CA ALA A 173 5.82 4.69 -14.07
C ALA A 173 6.83 5.71 -13.53
N ILE A 174 8.05 5.24 -13.25
CA ILE A 174 9.25 6.05 -12.97
C ILE A 174 9.78 6.64 -14.27
N ARG A 175 9.77 5.84 -15.35
CA ARG A 175 10.18 6.23 -16.71
C ARG A 175 9.20 5.70 -17.75
N GLY A 176 8.98 6.47 -18.81
CA GLY A 176 7.87 6.27 -19.73
C GLY A 176 6.54 6.59 -19.06
N SER A 177 5.44 6.04 -19.59
CA SER A 177 4.13 6.10 -18.93
C SER A 177 3.37 4.78 -19.05
N ALA A 178 2.54 4.48 -18.06
CA ALA A 178 1.59 3.37 -18.08
C ALA A 178 0.47 3.65 -17.07
N ARG A 179 -0.61 2.87 -17.17
CA ARG A 179 -1.58 2.67 -16.09
C ARG A 179 -1.38 1.29 -15.49
N VAL A 180 -1.36 1.19 -14.16
CA VAL A 180 -1.21 -0.08 -13.46
C VAL A 180 -2.40 -0.33 -12.52
N GLU A 181 -3.04 -1.47 -12.71
CA GLU A 181 -4.00 -2.02 -11.75
C GLU A 181 -3.30 -3.11 -10.94
N ALA A 182 -3.16 -2.89 -9.63
CA ALA A 182 -2.52 -3.83 -8.74
C ALA A 182 -3.54 -4.60 -7.89
N SER A 183 -3.29 -5.90 -7.75
CA SER A 183 -4.00 -6.79 -6.83
C SER A 183 -3.00 -7.78 -6.22
N PRO A 184 -3.33 -8.47 -5.12
CA PRO A 184 -2.42 -9.42 -4.51
C PRO A 184 -1.90 -10.46 -5.52
N GLY A 185 -0.58 -10.43 -5.76
CA GLY A 185 0.10 -11.36 -6.67
C GLY A 185 -0.03 -11.04 -8.17
N ARG A 186 -0.67 -9.93 -8.57
CA ARG A 186 -0.91 -9.60 -9.97
C ARG A 186 -0.90 -8.10 -10.26
N LEU A 187 -0.22 -7.71 -11.34
CA LEU A 187 -0.27 -6.37 -11.93
C LEU A 187 -0.81 -6.46 -13.35
N VAL A 188 -1.75 -5.58 -13.70
CA VAL A 188 -2.19 -5.39 -15.08
C VAL A 188 -1.71 -4.03 -15.55
N VAL A 189 -0.83 -4.03 -16.54
CA VAL A 189 -0.16 -2.84 -17.07
C VAL A 189 -0.77 -2.51 -18.42
N ARG A 190 -1.31 -1.29 -18.58
CA ARG A 190 -1.97 -0.82 -19.79
C ARG A 190 -1.43 0.52 -20.22
N GLU A 191 -1.80 0.94 -21.44
CA GLU A 191 -1.50 2.28 -21.97
C GLU A 191 0.00 2.61 -21.90
N MET A 192 0.83 1.61 -22.17
CA MET A 192 2.28 1.76 -22.10
C MET A 192 2.79 2.67 -23.22
N VAL A 193 3.51 3.72 -22.83
CA VAL A 193 4.32 4.55 -23.73
C VAL A 193 5.76 4.44 -23.26
N PRO A 194 6.61 3.71 -23.99
CA PRO A 194 8.01 3.57 -23.63
C PRO A 194 8.79 4.89 -23.67
N ASP A 195 9.84 4.96 -22.86
CA ASP A 195 10.86 6.01 -22.91
C ASP A 195 11.81 5.80 -24.12
N LEU A 196 12.82 6.66 -24.28
CA LEU A 196 13.76 6.66 -25.40
C LEU A 196 14.51 5.34 -25.62
N ASP A 197 14.69 4.53 -24.58
CA ASP A 197 15.31 3.20 -24.65
C ASP A 197 14.32 2.06 -24.94
N GLY A 198 13.08 2.40 -25.28
CA GLY A 198 12.02 1.44 -25.60
C GLY A 198 11.46 0.71 -24.38
N CYS A 199 11.70 1.21 -23.16
CA CYS A 199 11.24 0.58 -21.93
C CYS A 199 10.29 1.45 -21.11
N VAL A 200 9.47 0.81 -20.29
CA VAL A 200 8.66 1.44 -19.23
C VAL A 200 9.15 0.89 -17.90
N VAL A 201 9.41 1.76 -16.94
CA VAL A 201 9.85 1.37 -15.59
C VAL A 201 8.72 1.63 -14.62
N LEU A 202 8.13 0.59 -14.06
CA LEU A 202 6.96 0.69 -13.19
C LEU A 202 7.37 1.05 -11.77
N ARG A 203 6.50 1.72 -11.02
CA ARG A 203 6.71 2.06 -9.61
C ARG A 203 6.50 0.88 -8.66
N TYR A 204 6.82 -0.33 -9.08
CA TYR A 204 6.66 -1.56 -8.30
C TYR A 204 7.98 -2.32 -8.31
N HIS A 205 8.34 -2.88 -7.16
CA HIS A 205 9.55 -3.69 -7.04
C HIS A 205 9.45 -4.98 -7.85
N SER A 206 10.54 -5.32 -8.52
CA SER A 206 10.71 -6.63 -9.14
C SER A 206 10.98 -7.67 -8.05
N VAL A 207 10.35 -8.84 -8.19
CA VAL A 207 10.62 -10.00 -7.35
C VAL A 207 10.85 -11.22 -8.26
N PRO A 208 11.72 -12.17 -7.90
CA PRO A 208 12.08 -13.28 -8.78
C PRO A 208 10.91 -14.16 -9.23
N SER A 209 9.80 -14.19 -8.47
CA SER A 209 8.62 -14.96 -8.81
C SER A 209 7.69 -14.24 -9.80
N LEU A 210 7.87 -12.95 -10.07
CA LEU A 210 7.00 -12.22 -10.98
C LEU A 210 7.29 -12.57 -12.44
N GLN A 211 6.27 -12.94 -13.20
CA GLN A 211 6.39 -13.35 -14.59
C GLN A 211 5.36 -12.63 -15.45
N ALA A 212 5.75 -12.22 -16.66
CA ALA A 212 4.80 -11.78 -17.67
C ALA A 212 4.06 -12.99 -18.26
N GLN A 213 2.73 -12.90 -18.37
CA GLN A 213 1.94 -13.91 -19.07
C GLN A 213 2.18 -13.91 -20.59
N SER A 214 2.55 -12.76 -21.15
CA SER A 214 2.99 -12.61 -22.54
C SER A 214 4.50 -12.77 -22.66
N ALA A 215 5.01 -13.08 -23.86
CA ALA A 215 6.45 -13.13 -24.18
C ALA A 215 7.14 -11.75 -24.20
N VAL A 216 6.70 -10.82 -23.35
CA VAL A 216 7.26 -9.49 -23.19
C VAL A 216 8.44 -9.59 -22.22
N PRO A 217 9.63 -9.12 -22.60
CA PRO A 217 10.76 -9.06 -21.68
C PRO A 217 10.46 -8.20 -20.46
N VAL A 218 10.77 -8.76 -19.28
CA VAL A 218 10.72 -8.09 -17.99
C VAL A 218 12.12 -8.15 -17.38
N ASP A 219 12.72 -6.99 -17.21
CA ASP A 219 14.05 -6.78 -16.66
C ASP A 219 13.94 -6.04 -15.30
N GLU A 220 15.08 -5.80 -14.67
CA GLU A 220 15.21 -5.05 -13.42
C GLU A 220 15.85 -3.67 -13.68
N GLU A 221 15.36 -2.63 -13.01
CA GLU A 221 16.00 -1.30 -13.03
C GLU A 221 16.11 -0.73 -11.61
N TYR A 222 17.30 -0.28 -11.22
CA TYR A 222 17.53 0.35 -9.91
C TYR A 222 17.21 1.84 -9.99
N ALA A 223 16.58 2.39 -8.95
CA ALA A 223 16.28 3.82 -8.85
C ALA A 223 16.71 4.37 -7.49
N GLU A 224 17.37 5.52 -7.51
CA GLU A 224 17.96 6.15 -6.32
C GLU A 224 18.89 5.17 -5.58
N GLU A 225 18.90 5.21 -4.25
CA GLU A 225 19.67 4.32 -3.38
C GLU A 225 18.87 3.09 -2.92
N ASP A 226 17.69 2.83 -3.49
CA ASP A 226 16.92 1.64 -3.15
C ASP A 226 17.65 0.39 -3.63
N PRO A 227 18.04 -0.52 -2.71
CA PRO A 227 18.71 -1.74 -3.11
C PRO A 227 17.75 -2.69 -3.85
N VAL A 228 16.42 -2.55 -3.74
CA VAL A 228 15.45 -3.41 -4.44
C VAL A 228 15.14 -2.83 -5.83
N PRO A 229 15.36 -3.60 -6.91
CA PRO A 229 15.08 -3.10 -8.25
C PRO A 229 13.58 -2.97 -8.52
N PHE A 230 13.23 -2.08 -9.43
CA PHE A 230 11.91 -1.88 -10.00
C PHE A 230 11.70 -2.72 -11.26
N ILE A 231 10.44 -2.97 -11.59
CA ILE A 231 10.06 -3.72 -12.78
C ILE A 231 10.29 -2.86 -14.03
N ARG A 232 11.09 -3.36 -14.97
CA ARG A 232 11.31 -2.75 -16.28
C ARG A 232 10.65 -3.63 -17.36
N VAL A 233 9.66 -3.09 -18.06
CA VAL A 233 8.94 -3.79 -19.12
C VAL A 233 9.40 -3.27 -20.49
N ARG A 234 9.68 -4.17 -21.43
CA ARG A 234 10.02 -3.82 -22.82
C ARG A 234 8.92 -4.26 -23.78
N PRO A 235 7.84 -3.47 -23.95
CA PRO A 235 6.73 -3.88 -24.80
C PRO A 235 7.17 -3.99 -26.26
N ALA A 236 6.77 -5.08 -26.93
CA ALA A 236 6.92 -5.20 -28.37
C ALA A 236 5.96 -4.24 -29.10
N ALA A 237 6.26 -3.93 -30.36
CA ALA A 237 5.39 -3.08 -31.18
C ALA A 237 3.97 -3.67 -31.23
N GLY A 238 2.96 -2.84 -30.95
CA GLY A 238 1.56 -3.23 -30.91
C GLY A 238 1.08 -3.90 -29.61
N VAL A 239 1.96 -4.13 -28.63
CA VAL A 239 1.56 -4.61 -27.30
C VAL A 239 1.17 -3.42 -26.42
N SER A 240 -0.12 -3.31 -26.10
CA SER A 240 -0.66 -2.24 -25.25
C SER A 240 -0.99 -2.68 -23.83
N GLU A 241 -1.01 -3.99 -23.56
CA GLU A 241 -1.34 -4.57 -22.25
C GLU A 241 -0.39 -5.73 -21.91
N VAL A 242 0.08 -5.77 -20.67
CA VAL A 242 0.87 -6.87 -20.09
C VAL A 242 0.31 -7.20 -18.72
N THR A 243 0.07 -8.49 -18.47
CA THR A 243 -0.23 -9.00 -17.14
C THR A 243 1.04 -9.60 -16.54
N LEU A 244 1.42 -9.13 -15.35
CA LEU A 244 2.50 -9.68 -14.53
C LEU A 244 1.89 -10.42 -13.34
N GLU A 245 2.28 -11.67 -13.13
CA GLU A 245 1.74 -12.51 -12.05
C GLU A 245 2.86 -13.21 -11.29
N MET A 246 2.67 -13.35 -9.98
CA MET A 246 3.57 -14.15 -9.16
C MET A 246 3.37 -15.62 -9.50
N ALA A 247 4.41 -16.25 -10.05
CA ALA A 247 4.48 -17.68 -10.18
C ALA A 247 4.48 -18.33 -8.78
N PRO A 248 3.73 -19.42 -8.58
CA PRO A 248 3.77 -20.16 -7.34
C PRO A 248 5.21 -20.66 -7.08
N PRO A 249 5.66 -20.67 -5.82
CA PRO A 249 7.03 -21.06 -5.45
C PRO A 249 7.36 -22.53 -5.80
N ILE A 250 6.34 -23.32 -6.14
CA ILE A 250 6.47 -24.71 -6.59
C ILE A 250 5.78 -24.82 -7.94
N ARG A 251 6.53 -25.11 -9.01
CA ARG A 251 5.95 -25.73 -10.20
C ARG A 251 5.48 -27.10 -9.76
N VAL A 252 4.20 -27.25 -9.45
CA VAL A 252 3.62 -28.58 -9.18
C VAL A 252 3.77 -29.34 -10.50
N PRO A 253 4.66 -30.36 -10.59
CA PRO A 253 4.57 -31.28 -11.71
C PRO A 253 3.20 -31.94 -11.56
N TRP A 254 2.55 -32.37 -12.63
CA TRP A 254 1.21 -32.98 -12.64
C TRP A 254 0.03 -32.01 -12.84
N SER A 255 -0.24 -31.68 -14.10
CA SER A 255 -1.53 -32.03 -14.72
C SER A 255 -1.41 -32.15 -16.25
N SER A 256 -0.51 -33.00 -16.72
CA SER A 256 -0.77 -33.71 -17.97
C SER A 256 -1.77 -34.83 -17.68
N SER A 257 -3.05 -34.49 -17.57
CA SER A 257 -4.20 -35.40 -17.76
C SER A 257 -5.53 -34.71 -17.43
N ARG A 258 -6.17 -34.11 -18.43
CA ARG A 258 -7.33 -34.67 -19.14
C ARG A 258 -7.73 -33.76 -20.29
#